data_AF-A0A1E4HU69-F1
#
_entry.id   AF-A0A1E4HU69-F1
#
_cell.length_a   1.000
_cell.length_b   1.000
_cell.length_c   1.000
_cell.angle_alpha   90.00
_cell.angle_beta   90.00
_cell.angle_gamma   90.00
#
_symmetry.space_group_name_H-M   'P 1'
#
loop_
_entity.id
_entity.type
_entity.pdbx_description
1 polymer ?
#
loop_
_entity_poly.entity_id
_entity_poly.type
_entity_poly.pdbx_seq_one_letter_code
_entity_poly.pdbx_strand_id
1 'polypeptide(L)'
;MLRHDLFYRDKNDKNGRQFQAATGLPAHGMFVRDWTLGLRWDATPSLMLRAEYHRVDGTGWLPGPDNPDFLGREQRWNMWLLQAAYRF
;
A
#
# COMPACT_ATOMS: atom_id res chain seq x y z
N MET A 1 -1.96 -2.97 -16.29
CA MET A 1 -0.80 -3.41 -15.50
C MET A 1 -1.32 -4.11 -14.25
N LEU A 2 -0.76 -5.26 -13.90
CA LEU A 2 -0.99 -5.90 -12.61
C LEU A 2 0.36 -6.00 -11.91
N ARG A 3 0.43 -5.58 -10.65
CA ARG A 3 1.66 -5.62 -9.84
C ARG A 3 1.34 -6.19 -8.46
N HIS A 4 2.29 -6.94 -7.92
CA HIS A 4 2.26 -7.42 -6.56
C HIS A 4 3.53 -6.98 -5.83
N ASP A 5 3.38 -6.16 -4.80
CA ASP A 5 4.49 -5.63 -4.01
C ASP A 5 4.48 -6.21 -2.61
N LEU A 6 5.68 -6.51 -2.10
CA LEU A 6 5.89 -7.07 -0.78
C LEU A 6 6.90 -6.20 -0.03
N PHE A 7 6.56 -5.84 1.20
CA PHE A 7 7.44 -5.16 2.13
C PHE A 7 7.47 -5.93 3.43
N TYR A 8 8.68 -6.16 3.95
CA TYR A 8 8.90 -6.78 5.25
C TYR A 8 9.97 -5.99 5.98
N ARG A 9 9.67 -5.57 7.22
CA ARG A 9 10.61 -4.86 8.08
C ARG A 9 11.66 -5.79 8.66
N ASP A 10 11.28 -7.04 8.90
CA ASP A 10 12.16 -8.16 9.22
C ASP A 10 11.91 -9.30 8.23
N LYS A 11 12.97 -9.74 7.54
CA LYS A 11 12.88 -10.84 6.55
C LYS A 11 12.64 -12.20 7.19
N ASN A 12 13.03 -12.36 8.46
CA ASN A 12 12.86 -13.59 9.24
C ASN A 12 11.49 -13.63 9.94
N ASP A 13 10.81 -12.48 10.08
CA ASP A 13 9.48 -12.33 10.66
C ASP A 13 8.48 -11.67 9.68
N LYS A 14 8.24 -12.33 8.54
CA LYS A 14 7.37 -11.84 7.45
C LYS A 14 5.90 -11.63 7.82
N ASN A 15 5.49 -12.08 9.00
CA ASN A 15 4.14 -11.91 9.54
C ASN A 15 4.11 -11.07 10.82
N GLY A 16 5.25 -10.56 11.29
CA GLY A 16 5.36 -9.68 12.47
C GLY A 16 5.03 -10.34 13.81
N ARG A 17 4.98 -11.67 13.88
CA ARG A 17 4.55 -12.39 15.09
C ARG A 17 5.58 -12.31 16.20
N GLN A 18 6.87 -12.38 15.86
CA GLN A 18 7.94 -12.28 16.86
C GLN A 18 7.98 -10.86 17.43
N PHE A 19 7.82 -9.85 16.56
CA PHE A 19 7.70 -8.46 16.97
C PHE A 19 6.51 -8.21 17.90
N GLN A 20 5.33 -8.74 17.56
CA GLN A 20 4.14 -8.62 18.40
C GLN A 20 4.34 -9.28 19.76
N ALA A 21 4.92 -10.49 19.81
CA ALA A 21 5.20 -11.18 21.06
C ALA A 21 6.18 -10.41 21.96
N ALA A 22 7.18 -9.74 21.37
CA ALA A 22 8.20 -8.99 22.09
C ALA A 22 7.74 -7.61 22.58
N THR A 23 6.82 -6.94 21.86
CA THR A 23 6.47 -5.53 22.10
C THR A 23 5.02 -5.30 22.50
N GLY A 24 4.13 -6.25 22.24
CA GLY A 24 2.68 -6.07 22.36
C GLY A 24 2.05 -5.22 21.24
N LEU A 25 2.85 -4.72 20.28
CA LEU A 25 2.36 -3.90 19.18
C LEU A 25 1.81 -4.76 18.02
N PRO A 26 0.91 -4.23 17.17
CA PRO A 26 0.28 -5.01 16.11
C PRO A 26 1.27 -5.52 15.06
N ALA A 27 1.20 -6.82 14.78
CA ALA A 27 2.09 -7.51 13.84
C ALA A 27 2.01 -6.95 12.40
N HIS A 28 0.84 -6.45 12.00
CA HIS A 28 0.66 -5.85 10.66
C HIS A 28 1.46 -4.56 10.45
N GLY A 29 2.03 -3.96 11.50
CA GLY A 29 3.00 -2.88 11.40
C GLY A 29 4.39 -3.30 10.89
N MET A 30 4.62 -4.60 10.68
CA MET A 30 5.93 -5.13 10.25
C MET A 30 5.97 -5.60 8.79
N PHE A 31 4.84 -5.59 8.08
CA PHE A 31 4.78 -6.02 6.69
C PHE A 31 3.75 -5.23 5.90
N VAL A 32 3.84 -5.36 4.57
CA VAL A 32 2.81 -4.94 3.61
C VAL A 32 2.81 -5.93 2.44
N ARG A 33 1.63 -6.26 1.95
CA ARG A 33 1.40 -7.00 0.72
C ARG A 33 0.38 -6.21 -0.08
N ASP A 34 0.79 -5.66 -1.20
CA ASP A 34 -0.06 -4.82 -2.04
C ASP A 34 -0.31 -5.50 -3.39
N TRP A 35 -1.56 -5.52 -3.80
CA TRP A 35 -1.96 -5.84 -5.16
C TRP A 35 -2.42 -4.58 -5.86
N THR A 36 -1.69 -4.17 -6.90
CA THR A 36 -2.02 -3.00 -7.72
C THR A 36 -2.57 -3.42 -9.07
N LEU A 37 -3.74 -2.91 -9.43
CA LEU A 37 -4.33 -3.00 -10.77
C LEU A 37 -4.38 -1.61 -11.40
N GLY A 38 -3.64 -1.41 -12.48
CA GLY A 38 -3.55 -0.13 -13.20
C GLY A 38 -4.09 -0.20 -14.63
N LEU A 39 -4.89 0.79 -15.01
CA LEU A 39 -5.37 1.04 -16.36
C LEU A 39 -4.86 2.39 -16.85
N ARG A 40 -4.34 2.43 -18.08
CA ARG A 40 -3.97 3.67 -18.77
C ARG A 40 -4.77 3.75 -20.07
N TRP A 41 -5.25 4.95 -20.39
CA TRP A 41 -5.94 5.26 -21.63
C TRP A 41 -5.50 6.62 -22.17
N ASP A 42 -4.94 6.63 -23.37
CA ASP A 42 -4.62 7.84 -24.11
C ASP A 42 -5.84 8.24 -24.94
N ALA A 43 -6.69 9.10 -24.37
CA ALA A 43 -7.97 9.51 -24.97
C ALA A 43 -7.78 10.37 -26.23
N THR A 44 -6.73 11.19 -26.25
CA THR A 44 -6.24 11.92 -27.42
C THR A 44 -4.70 11.93 -27.43
N PRO A 45 -4.02 12.32 -28.53
CA PRO A 45 -2.56 12.47 -28.53
C PRO A 45 -2.00 13.48 -27.52
N SER A 46 -2.87 14.36 -27.00
CA SER A 46 -2.55 15.37 -25.99
C SER A 46 -3.09 15.03 -24.60
N LEU A 47 -4.00 14.06 -24.43
CA LEU A 47 -4.65 13.75 -23.14
C LEU A 47 -4.51 12.27 -22.78
N MET A 48 -3.87 12.00 -21.63
CA MET A 48 -3.72 10.68 -21.04
C MET A 48 -4.47 10.60 -19.70
N LEU A 49 -5.23 9.53 -19.52
CA LEU A 49 -5.92 9.18 -18.29
C LEU A 49 -5.34 7.89 -17.72
N ARG A 50 -5.27 7.81 -16.39
CA ARG A 50 -4.83 6.62 -15.67
C ARG A 50 -5.68 6.41 -14.42
N ALA A 51 -6.01 5.16 -14.16
CA ALA A 51 -6.65 4.72 -12.93
C ALA A 51 -5.83 3.59 -12.30
N GLU A 52 -5.63 3.61 -10.99
CA GLU A 52 -4.99 2.55 -10.24
C GLU A 52 -5.85 2.16 -9.02
N TYR A 53 -5.92 0.87 -8.75
CA TYR A 53 -6.57 0.28 -7.58
C TYR A 53 -5.56 -0.53 -6.80
N HIS A 54 -5.51 -0.32 -5.49
CA HIS A 54 -4.65 -1.04 -4.57
C HIS A 54 -5.48 -1.78 -3.53
N ARG A 55 -5.13 -3.04 -3.30
CA ARG A 55 -5.62 -3.84 -2.17
C ARG A 55 -4.45 -4.21 -1.29
N VAL A 56 -4.39 -3.59 -0.11
CA VAL A 56 -3.25 -3.65 0.80
C VAL A 56 -3.57 -4.51 2.02
N ASP A 57 -2.64 -5.39 2.38
CA ASP A 57 -2.61 -6.17 3.62
C ASP A 57 -1.33 -5.86 4.38
N GLY A 58 -1.45 -5.05 5.44
CA GLY A 58 -0.35 -4.59 6.28
C GLY A 58 -0.24 -3.06 6.34
N THR A 59 0.48 -2.59 7.35
CA THR A 59 0.64 -1.17 7.69
C THR A 59 2.11 -0.78 7.87
N GLY A 60 3.05 -1.65 7.49
CA GLY A 60 4.48 -1.47 7.75
C GLY A 60 5.15 -0.29 7.01
N TRP A 61 4.54 0.19 5.93
CA TRP A 61 4.99 1.38 5.19
C TRP A 61 4.19 2.66 5.50
N LEU A 62 3.17 2.59 6.35
CA LEU A 62 2.33 3.77 6.63
C LEU A 62 3.18 4.79 7.39
N PRO A 63 3.30 6.04 6.89
CA PRO A 63 4.06 7.08 7.56
C PRO A 63 3.43 7.38 8.91
N GLY A 64 4.25 7.31 9.97
CA GLY A 64 3.83 7.55 11.35
C GLY A 64 3.19 8.91 11.60
N PRO A 65 3.74 10.02 11.06
CA PRO A 65 3.16 11.36 11.26
C PRO A 65 1.72 11.48 10.76
N ASP A 66 1.41 10.88 9.60
CA ASP A 66 0.06 10.95 9.01
C ASP A 66 -0.90 9.91 9.62
N ASN A 67 -0.37 8.88 10.30
CA ASN A 67 -1.13 7.77 10.89
C ASN A 67 -0.76 7.55 12.37
N PRO A 68 -0.90 8.56 13.25
CA PRO A 68 -0.28 8.56 14.58
C PRO A 68 -0.80 7.47 15.52
N ASP A 69 -2.06 7.02 15.35
CA ASP A 69 -2.60 5.90 16.11
C ASP A 69 -2.13 4.57 15.50
N PHE A 70 -1.07 3.99 16.07
CA PHE A 70 -0.52 2.70 15.62
C PHE A 70 -1.43 1.52 15.94
N LEU A 71 -2.25 1.60 17.00
CA LEU A 71 -3.11 0.51 17.46
C LEU A 71 -4.43 0.47 16.68
N GLY A 72 -4.93 1.64 16.26
CA GLY A 72 -6.15 1.79 15.47
C GLY A 72 -5.98 1.59 13.96
N ARG A 73 -4.77 1.33 13.45
CA ARG A 73 -4.56 1.14 12.00
C ARG A 73 -5.24 -0.14 11.52
N GLU A 74 -6.05 -0.02 10.48
CA GLU A 74 -6.66 -1.18 9.85
C GLU A 74 -5.61 -1.97 9.05
N GLN A 75 -5.51 -3.27 9.31
CA GLN A 75 -4.57 -4.14 8.58
C GLN A 75 -4.89 -4.21 7.08
N ARG A 76 -6.16 -4.30 6.70
CA ARG A 76 -6.59 -4.52 5.32
C ARG A 76 -7.37 -3.33 4.82
N TRP A 77 -6.85 -2.67 3.80
CA TRP A 77 -7.42 -1.42 3.30
C TRP A 77 -7.24 -1.30 1.78
N ASN A 78 -7.99 -0.39 1.17
CA ASN A 78 -8.01 -0.21 -0.27
C ASN A 78 -7.66 1.25 -0.64
N MET A 79 -7.01 1.45 -1.78
CA MET A 79 -6.72 2.79 -2.33
C MET A 79 -7.14 2.88 -3.79
N TRP A 80 -7.64 4.04 -4.20
CA TRP A 80 -7.95 4.37 -5.59
C TRP A 80 -7.20 5.63 -6.00
N LEU A 81 -6.52 5.60 -7.14
CA LEU A 81 -5.83 6.74 -7.71
C LEU A 81 -6.38 6.99 -9.12
N LEU A 82 -6.63 8.27 -9.42
CA LEU A 82 -7.00 8.73 -10.74
C LEU A 82 -6.05 9.85 -11.14
N GLN A 83 -5.54 9.78 -12.37
CA GLN A 83 -4.63 10.77 -12.92
C GLN A 83 -5.09 11.16 -14.32
N ALA A 84 -5.03 12.47 -14.61
CA ALA A 84 -5.14 13.02 -15.94
C ALA A 84 -3.88 13.84 -16.24
N ALA A 85 -3.31 13.68 -17.43
CA ALA A 85 -2.16 14.44 -17.89
C ALA A 85 -2.45 15.00 -19.28
N TYR A 86 -2.19 16.29 -19.47
CA TYR A 86 -2.37 16.99 -20.74
C TYR A 86 -1.03 17.52 -21.25
N ARG A 87 -0.75 17.36 -22.54
CA ARG A 87 0.44 17.87 -23.23
C ARG A 87 0.02 18.87 -24.32
N PHE A 88 0.66 20.03 -24.32
CA PHE A 88 0.49 21.10 -25.30
C PHE A 88 1.76 21.27 -26.15
#